data_AF-A0A917Y3E0-F1
#
_entry.id   AF-A0A917Y3E0-F1
#
_cell.length_a   1.000
_cell.length_b   1.000
_cell.length_c   1.000
_cell.angle_alpha   90.00
_cell.angle_beta   90.00
_cell.angle_gamma   90.00
#
_symmetry.space_group_name_H-M   'P 1'
#
loop_
_entity.id
_entity.type
_entity.pdbx_description
1 polymer ?
#
loop_
_entity_poly.entity_id
_entity_poly.type
_entity_poly.pdbx_seq_one_letter_code
_entity_poly.pdbx_strand_id
1 'polypeptide(L)'
;MKRDLPTADAVKAAIDTVIEEAAGRGRRLTTTAVARRLGIPHATFHRHYPDLIDGYFRPRMPAPRQLPVPAPPTGQEPDKETNLSRLRRENAYLRRTLGLYEEAIHQLTLENDSLRKSAVIVALPTRSVATCTCHPQQPAFWLSGPWRPRSG
;
A
#
# COMPACT_ATOMS: atom_id res chain seq x y z
N MET A 1 -43.45 10.75 3.14
CA MET A 1 -43.97 9.48 2.60
C MET A 1 -43.61 8.37 3.58
N LYS A 2 -44.60 7.83 4.30
CA LYS A 2 -44.40 6.66 5.16
C LYS A 2 -44.28 5.46 4.22
N ARG A 3 -43.06 4.96 4.01
CA ARG A 3 -42.89 3.68 3.33
C ARG A 3 -43.38 2.63 4.31
N ASP A 4 -44.44 1.91 3.94
CA ASP A 4 -44.91 0.77 4.72
C ASP A 4 -43.74 -0.19 4.90
N LEU A 5 -43.41 -0.46 6.16
CA LEU A 5 -42.32 -1.37 6.48
C LEU A 5 -42.76 -2.78 6.09
N PRO A 6 -41.98 -3.51 5.29
CA PRO A 6 -42.35 -4.87 4.90
C PRO A 6 -42.38 -5.78 6.12
N THR A 7 -43.42 -6.60 6.19
CA THR A 7 -43.60 -7.60 7.24
C THR A 7 -42.38 -8.51 7.36
N ALA A 8 -42.09 -9.00 8.57
CA ALA A 8 -40.97 -9.88 8.84
C ALA A 8 -40.88 -11.10 7.89
N ASP A 9 -42.03 -11.63 7.45
CA ASP A 9 -42.09 -12.75 6.51
C ASP A 9 -41.63 -12.38 5.10
N ALA A 10 -41.93 -11.16 4.65
CA ALA A 10 -41.43 -10.63 3.37
C ALA A 10 -39.91 -10.41 3.42
N VAL A 11 -39.38 -10.02 4.59
CA VAL A 11 -37.94 -9.90 4.82
C VAL A 11 -37.27 -11.27 4.78
N LYS A 12 -37.86 -12.30 5.40
CA LYS A 12 -37.33 -13.67 5.36
C LYS A 12 -37.27 -14.24 3.94
N ALA A 13 -38.34 -14.12 3.17
CA ALA A 13 -38.36 -14.56 1.77
C ALA A 13 -37.29 -13.82 0.91
N ALA A 14 -37.08 -12.53 1.17
CA ALA A 14 -36.02 -11.77 0.51
C ALA A 14 -34.61 -12.21 0.96
N ILE A 15 -34.44 -12.64 2.20
CA ILE A 15 -33.16 -13.22 2.68
C ILE A 15 -32.89 -14.55 1.96
N ASP A 16 -33.88 -15.45 1.88
CA ASP A 16 -33.77 -16.77 1.24
C ASP A 16 -33.40 -16.68 -0.24
N THR A 17 -34.07 -15.78 -0.99
CA THR A 17 -33.73 -15.54 -2.40
C THR A 17 -32.31 -15.00 -2.60
N VAL A 18 -31.83 -14.11 -1.72
CA VAL A 18 -30.46 -13.60 -1.80
C VAL A 18 -29.44 -14.67 -1.41
N ILE A 19 -29.81 -15.62 -0.54
CA ILE A 19 -28.96 -16.78 -0.21
C ILE A 19 -28.76 -17.67 -1.43
N GLU A 20 -29.83 -18.01 -2.15
CA GLU A 20 -29.76 -18.84 -3.35
C GLU A 20 -28.92 -18.19 -4.45
N GLU A 21 -29.13 -16.88 -4.69
CA GLU A 21 -28.34 -16.13 -5.68
C GLU A 21 -26.86 -15.98 -5.28
N ALA A 22 -26.58 -15.84 -3.99
CA ALA A 22 -25.23 -15.76 -3.45
C ALA A 22 -24.50 -17.11 -3.59
N ALA A 23 -25.20 -18.22 -3.32
CA ALA A 23 -24.70 -19.58 -3.50
C ALA A 23 -24.37 -19.86 -4.97
N GLY A 24 -25.27 -19.50 -5.90
CA GLY A 24 -25.04 -19.69 -7.34
C GLY A 24 -23.86 -18.88 -7.92
N ARG A 25 -23.46 -17.79 -7.26
CA ARG A 25 -22.32 -16.94 -7.65
C ARG A 25 -21.07 -17.15 -6.80
N GLY A 26 -21.10 -18.07 -5.83
CA GLY A 26 -20.01 -18.29 -4.87
C GLY A 26 -19.68 -17.05 -4.02
N ARG A 27 -20.61 -16.09 -3.87
CA ARG A 27 -20.40 -14.83 -3.15
C ARG A 27 -21.07 -14.86 -1.79
N ARG A 28 -20.55 -14.09 -0.83
CA ARG A 28 -21.10 -14.04 0.53
C ARG A 28 -22.37 -13.17 0.58
N LEU A 29 -23.37 -13.65 1.34
CA LEU A 29 -24.56 -12.88 1.71
C LEU A 29 -24.16 -11.64 2.51
N THR A 30 -24.60 -10.46 2.07
CA THR A 30 -24.35 -9.19 2.76
C THR A 30 -25.66 -8.50 3.12
N THR A 31 -25.69 -7.87 4.27
CA THR A 31 -26.84 -7.13 4.81
C THR A 31 -27.26 -5.98 3.88
N THR A 32 -26.31 -5.43 3.13
CA THR A 32 -26.53 -4.42 2.09
C THR A 32 -27.23 -4.99 0.85
N ALA A 33 -26.96 -6.23 0.47
CA ALA A 33 -27.65 -6.89 -0.65
C ALA A 33 -29.13 -7.11 -0.34
N VAL A 34 -29.45 -7.51 0.90
CA VAL A 34 -30.85 -7.68 1.36
C VAL A 34 -31.57 -6.33 1.45
N ALA A 35 -30.93 -5.29 2.01
CA ALA A 35 -31.51 -3.95 2.06
C ALA A 35 -31.81 -3.39 0.66
N ARG A 36 -30.89 -3.61 -0.30
CA ARG A 36 -31.09 -3.20 -1.71
C ARG A 36 -32.23 -3.95 -2.38
N ARG A 37 -32.39 -5.25 -2.11
CA ARG A 37 -33.48 -6.10 -2.64
C ARG A 37 -34.85 -5.61 -2.17
N LEU A 38 -34.93 -5.20 -0.91
CA LEU A 38 -36.16 -4.70 -0.29
C LEU A 38 -36.46 -3.23 -0.62
N GLY A 39 -35.55 -2.52 -1.28
CA GLY A 39 -35.70 -1.09 -1.58
C GLY A 39 -35.68 -0.19 -0.34
N ILE A 40 -35.10 -0.67 0.77
CA ILE A 40 -35.07 0.03 2.06
C ILE A 40 -33.65 0.58 2.31
N PRO A 41 -33.51 1.78 2.91
CA PRO A 41 -32.21 2.25 3.37
C PRO A 41 -31.54 1.28 4.35
N HIS A 42 -30.24 1.09 4.20
CA HIS A 42 -29.47 0.15 5.04
C HIS A 42 -29.60 0.45 6.55
N ALA A 43 -29.62 1.73 6.92
CA ALA A 43 -29.82 2.16 8.32
C ALA A 43 -31.21 1.79 8.87
N THR A 44 -32.26 1.86 8.04
CA THR A 44 -33.61 1.47 8.42
C THR A 44 -33.70 -0.05 8.61
N PHE A 45 -33.05 -0.83 7.75
CA PHE A 45 -32.97 -2.28 7.90
C PHE A 45 -32.32 -2.69 9.22
N HIS A 46 -31.20 -2.03 9.59
CA HIS A 46 -30.49 -2.32 10.84
C HIS A 46 -31.25 -1.89 12.10
N ARG A 47 -32.12 -0.88 12.02
CA ARG A 47 -32.91 -0.40 13.16
C ARG A 47 -34.17 -1.23 13.41
N HIS A 48 -34.83 -1.70 12.36
CA HIS A 48 -36.15 -2.35 12.48
C HIS A 48 -36.10 -3.88 12.48
N TYR A 49 -35.01 -4.49 11.99
CA TYR A 49 -34.90 -5.94 11.91
C TYR A 49 -33.62 -6.49 12.57
N PRO A 50 -33.25 -6.06 13.79
CA PRO A 50 -32.07 -6.57 14.48
C PRO A 50 -32.16 -8.08 14.73
N ASP A 51 -33.35 -8.58 15.08
CA ASP A 51 -33.57 -10.01 15.38
C ASP A 51 -33.38 -10.90 14.15
N LEU A 52 -33.75 -10.42 12.96
CA LEU A 52 -33.57 -11.13 11.70
C LEU A 52 -32.10 -11.05 11.23
N ILE A 53 -31.42 -9.94 11.51
CA ILE A 53 -29.98 -9.81 11.27
C ILE A 53 -29.23 -10.82 12.13
N ASP A 54 -29.53 -10.87 13.42
CA ASP A 54 -28.90 -11.80 14.34
C ASP A 54 -29.28 -13.27 14.02
N GLY A 55 -30.53 -13.56 13.66
CA GLY A 55 -30.96 -14.93 13.36
C GLY A 55 -30.34 -15.51 12.08
N TYR A 56 -30.21 -14.71 11.02
CA TYR A 56 -29.78 -15.22 9.70
C TYR A 56 -28.32 -14.91 9.37
N PHE A 57 -27.80 -13.78 9.85
CA PHE A 57 -26.43 -13.38 9.59
C PHE A 57 -25.48 -13.80 10.71
N ARG A 58 -25.90 -13.96 11.97
CA ARG A 58 -24.97 -14.41 13.03
C ARG A 58 -24.53 -15.87 12.89
N PRO A 59 -25.37 -16.85 12.49
CA PRO A 59 -24.92 -18.22 12.26
C PRO A 59 -24.04 -18.37 11.01
N ARG A 60 -24.18 -17.44 10.04
CA ARG A 60 -23.47 -17.47 8.74
C ARG A 60 -22.35 -16.44 8.63
N MET A 61 -22.28 -15.51 9.57
CA MET A 61 -21.05 -14.82 9.87
C MET A 61 -20.20 -15.82 10.64
N PRO A 62 -19.05 -16.30 10.10
CA PRO A 62 -17.97 -16.69 10.99
C PRO A 62 -17.88 -15.58 12.05
N ALA A 63 -17.88 -15.98 13.31
CA ALA A 63 -17.75 -15.08 14.45
C ALA A 63 -16.74 -13.95 14.10
N PRO A 64 -16.96 -12.69 14.55
CA PRO A 64 -15.89 -11.69 14.44
C PRO A 64 -14.64 -12.40 14.92
N ARG A 65 -13.59 -12.43 14.07
CA ARG A 65 -12.41 -13.30 14.21
C ARG A 65 -11.81 -13.16 15.62
N GLN A 66 -12.43 -13.80 16.60
CA GLN A 66 -11.89 -14.13 17.89
C GLN A 66 -10.84 -15.14 17.47
N LEU A 67 -9.58 -14.70 17.55
CA LEU A 67 -8.44 -15.57 17.38
C LEU A 67 -8.76 -16.86 18.16
N PRO A 68 -8.74 -18.03 17.50
CA PRO A 68 -9.18 -19.26 18.15
C PRO A 68 -8.33 -19.48 19.39
N VAL A 69 -8.97 -19.69 20.54
CA VAL A 69 -8.39 -20.56 21.57
C VAL A 69 -8.58 -21.97 21.02
N PRO A 70 -7.55 -22.67 20.54
CA PRO A 70 -7.74 -23.97 19.92
C PRO A 70 -7.99 -25.00 21.03
N ALA A 71 -9.12 -25.70 20.97
CA ALA A 71 -9.18 -27.05 21.51
C ALA A 71 -8.22 -27.93 20.68
N PRO A 72 -7.45 -28.83 21.31
CA PRO A 72 -6.30 -29.49 20.67
C PRO A 72 -6.78 -30.39 19.53
N PRO A 73 -6.33 -30.17 18.28
CA PRO A 73 -6.64 -31.09 17.21
C PRO A 73 -5.67 -32.27 17.26
N THR A 74 -6.22 -33.45 17.55
CA THR A 74 -5.56 -34.73 17.35
C THR A 74 -5.12 -34.89 15.89
N GLY A 75 -3.81 -34.82 15.63
CA GLY A 75 -3.19 -35.54 14.51
C GLY A 75 -2.47 -34.77 13.39
N GLN A 76 -2.40 -33.43 13.38
CA GLN A 76 -1.68 -32.67 12.33
C GLN A 76 -0.90 -31.43 12.83
N GLU A 77 -0.54 -31.39 14.11
CA GLU A 77 -0.03 -30.18 14.79
C GLU A 77 1.49 -29.91 14.78
N PRO A 78 2.44 -30.80 14.39
CA PRO A 78 3.86 -30.44 14.49
C PRO A 78 4.25 -29.38 13.45
N ASP A 79 3.71 -29.45 12.23
CA ASP A 79 4.08 -28.55 11.14
C ASP A 79 3.51 -27.13 11.32
N LYS A 80 2.33 -27.03 11.96
CA LYS A 80 1.71 -25.73 12.27
C LYS A 80 2.45 -25.00 13.38
N GLU A 81 2.74 -25.68 14.49
CA GLU A 81 3.41 -25.03 15.62
C GLU A 81 4.87 -24.67 15.28
N THR A 82 5.57 -25.51 14.50
CA THR A 82 6.91 -25.19 14.00
C THR A 82 6.89 -24.00 13.03
N ASN A 83 5.90 -23.93 12.14
CA ASN A 83 5.73 -22.79 11.23
C ASN A 83 5.40 -21.50 11.98
N LEU A 84 4.49 -21.54 12.96
CA LEU A 84 4.15 -20.40 13.81
C LEU A 84 5.35 -19.93 14.64
N SER A 85 6.11 -20.86 15.21
CA SER A 85 7.33 -20.57 15.95
C SER A 85 8.39 -19.91 15.07
N ARG A 86 8.57 -20.40 13.84
CA ARG A 86 9.44 -19.80 12.83
C ARG A 86 8.99 -18.39 12.49
N LEU A 87 7.71 -18.18 12.17
CA LEU A 87 7.14 -16.87 11.85
C LEU A 87 7.32 -15.87 13.00
N ARG A 88 7.14 -16.29 14.25
CA ARG A 88 7.35 -15.43 15.42
C ARG A 88 8.82 -14.98 15.53
N ARG A 89 9.76 -15.90 15.31
CA ARG A 89 11.21 -15.59 15.31
C ARG A 89 11.58 -14.64 14.17
N GLU A 90 11.09 -14.91 12.96
CA GLU A 90 11.32 -14.05 11.79
C GLU A 90 10.73 -12.64 12.02
N ASN A 91 9.52 -12.54 12.57
CA ASN A 91 8.92 -11.23 12.87
C ASN A 91 9.72 -10.46 13.92
N ALA A 92 10.19 -11.13 14.98
CA ALA A 92 11.04 -10.52 16.00
C ALA A 92 12.38 -10.04 15.41
N TYR A 93 12.99 -10.86 14.54
CA TYR A 93 14.21 -10.50 13.83
C TYR A 93 14.00 -9.27 12.93
N LEU A 94 12.93 -9.26 12.12
CA LEU A 94 12.61 -8.14 11.25
C LEU A 94 12.40 -6.84 12.02
N ARG A 95 11.67 -6.88 13.14
CA ARG A 95 11.47 -5.70 14.01
C ARG A 95 12.77 -5.17 14.58
N ARG A 96 13.67 -6.06 15.02
CA ARG A 96 14.99 -5.67 15.50
C ARG A 96 15.81 -5.00 14.41
N THR A 97 15.81 -5.57 13.21
CA THR A 97 16.54 -5.03 12.06
C THR A 97 15.99 -3.66 11.64
N LEU A 98 14.66 -3.49 11.64
CA LEU A 98 14.04 -2.19 11.38
C LEU A 98 14.48 -1.14 12.41
N GLY A 99 14.44 -1.47 13.70
CA GLY A 99 14.90 -0.53 14.75
C GLY A 99 16.38 -0.12 14.58
N LEU A 100 17.25 -1.04 14.14
CA LEU A 100 18.64 -0.70 13.84
C LEU A 100 18.77 0.27 12.65
N TYR A 101 17.99 0.05 11.59
CA TYR A 101 18.02 0.94 10.42
C TYR A 101 17.39 2.30 10.70
N GLU A 102 16.33 2.35 11.49
CA GLU A 102 15.72 3.61 11.95
C GLU A 102 16.76 4.46 12.69
N GLU A 103 17.48 3.86 13.65
CA GLU A 103 18.54 4.57 14.38
C GLU A 103 19.71 4.99 13.47
N ALA A 104 20.12 4.12 12.54
CA ALA A 104 21.17 4.47 11.57
C ALA A 104 20.77 5.66 10.70
N ILE A 105 19.51 5.71 10.24
CA ILE A 105 18.99 6.84 9.47
C ILE A 105 18.95 8.11 10.33
N HIS A 106 18.54 8.01 11.59
CA HIS A 106 18.54 9.16 12.51
C HIS A 106 19.96 9.72 12.71
N GLN A 107 20.95 8.86 12.96
CA GLN A 107 22.35 9.26 13.11
C GLN A 107 22.88 9.92 11.84
N LEU A 108 22.68 9.29 10.67
CA LEU A 108 23.10 9.85 9.39
C LEU A 108 22.45 11.20 9.09
N THR A 109 21.20 11.40 9.49
CA THR A 109 20.50 12.67 9.32
C THR A 109 21.14 13.77 10.17
N LEU A 110 21.40 13.48 11.45
CA LEU A 110 22.07 14.42 12.36
C LEU A 110 23.49 14.75 11.89
N GLU A 111 24.25 13.75 11.43
CA GLU A 111 25.58 13.93 10.86
C GLU A 111 25.54 14.78 9.58
N ASN A 112 24.59 14.52 8.67
CA ASN A 112 24.43 15.30 7.45
C ASN A 112 24.12 16.77 7.76
N ASP A 113 23.22 17.02 8.71
CA ASP A 113 22.89 18.37 9.16
C ASP A 113 24.08 19.07 9.82
N SER A 114 24.85 18.35 10.64
CA SER A 114 26.09 18.85 11.24
C SER A 114 27.10 19.24 10.16
N LEU A 115 27.34 18.34 9.19
CA LEU A 115 28.25 18.56 8.08
C LEU A 115 27.82 19.76 7.23
N ARG A 116 26.52 19.90 6.93
CA ARG A 116 26.00 21.06 6.18
C ARG A 116 26.18 22.38 6.94
N LYS A 117 26.05 22.37 8.27
CA LYS A 117 26.28 23.55 9.11
C LYS A 117 27.76 23.91 9.21
N SER A 118 28.65 22.91 9.25
CA SER A 118 30.10 23.13 9.33
C SER A 118 30.76 23.32 7.96
N ALA A 119 30.10 22.96 6.87
CA ALA A 119 30.62 23.12 5.53
C ALA A 119 30.71 24.61 5.20
N VAL A 120 31.94 25.13 5.21
CA VAL A 120 32.25 26.38 4.51
C VAL A 120 32.03 26.12 3.02
N ILE A 121 31.03 26.78 2.43
CA ILE A 121 30.79 26.73 0.99
C ILE A 121 32.00 27.39 0.32
N VAL A 122 32.97 26.57 -0.10
CA VAL A 122 34.02 27.02 -1.02
C VAL A 122 33.35 27.15 -2.37
N ALA A 123 32.94 28.37 -2.71
CA ALA A 123 32.52 28.68 -4.07
C ALA A 123 33.73 28.38 -4.97
N LEU A 124 33.62 27.32 -5.79
CA LEU A 124 34.57 27.09 -6.86
C LEU A 124 34.55 28.35 -7.74
N PRO A 125 35.72 28.92 -8.10
CA PRO A 125 35.74 30.07 -8.99
C PRO A 125 35.03 29.66 -10.27
N THR A 126 33.86 30.24 -10.50
CA THR A 126 33.14 30.10 -11.76
C THR A 126 34.12 30.58 -12.83
N ARG A 127 34.58 29.64 -13.67
CA ARG A 127 35.44 29.93 -14.82
C ARG A 127 34.83 31.14 -15.52
N SER A 128 35.47 32.31 -15.38
CA SER A 128 35.08 33.48 -16.14
C SER A 128 35.21 33.06 -17.59
N VAL A 129 34.09 32.98 -18.29
CA VAL A 129 34.13 32.90 -19.73
C VAL A 129 34.62 34.28 -20.12
N ALA A 130 35.94 34.41 -20.24
CA ALA A 130 36.54 35.56 -20.87
C ALA A 130 35.86 35.65 -22.23
N THR A 131 34.94 36.60 -22.38
CA THR A 131 34.47 37.07 -23.67
C THR A 131 35.72 37.47 -24.42
N CYS A 132 36.19 36.59 -25.31
CA CYS A 132 37.15 36.93 -26.34
C CYS A 132 36.55 38.09 -27.11
N THR A 133 36.96 39.30 -26.78
CA THR A 133 36.78 40.47 -27.62
C THR A 133 37.47 40.18 -28.94
N CYS A 134 36.68 39.95 -29.98
CA CYS A 134 37.14 39.85 -31.36
C CYS A 134 38.00 41.10 -31.67
N HIS A 135 39.29 40.87 -31.91
CA HIS A 135 40.18 41.85 -32.49
C HIS A 135 40.05 41.73 -34.02
N PRO A 136 39.63 42.76 -34.76
CA PRO A 136 39.61 42.69 -36.21
C PRO A 136 41.00 43.09 -36.71
N GLN A 137 41.82 42.12 -37.12
CA GLN A 137 43.06 42.43 -37.85
C GLN A 137 43.09 41.67 -39.19
N GLN A 138 42.90 42.50 -40.21
CA GLN A 138 43.04 42.44 -41.67
C GLN A 138 43.83 41.28 -42.37
N PRO A 139 43.59 41.09 -43.69
CA PRO A 139 43.87 39.83 -44.39
C PRO A 139 45.34 39.70 -44.82
N ALA A 140 45.95 38.56 -44.52
CA ALA A 140 47.25 38.18 -45.05
C ALA A 140 47.09 37.38 -46.36
N PHE A 141 47.69 37.95 -47.39
CA PHE A 141 47.90 37.46 -48.74
C PHE A 141 48.27 35.96 -48.81
N TRP A 142 47.55 35.21 -49.65
CA TRP A 142 47.99 33.90 -50.13
C TRP A 142 49.03 34.09 -51.24
N LEU A 143 50.29 33.78 -50.94
CA LEU A 143 51.32 33.53 -51.93
C LEU A 143 51.99 32.18 -51.61
N SER A 144 51.64 31.20 -52.44
CA SER A 144 52.57 30.33 -53.16
C SER A 144 53.62 29.52 -52.36
N GLY A 145 53.51 28.20 -52.43
CA GLY A 145 54.68 27.31 -52.38
C GLY A 145 54.41 25.91 -51.80
N PRO A 146 54.45 24.83 -52.61
CA PRO A 146 54.29 23.46 -52.15
C PRO A 146 55.64 22.84 -51.74
N TRP A 147 55.63 21.56 -51.30
CA TRP A 147 56.75 20.63 -50.95
C TRP A 147 56.86 20.36 -49.44
N ARG A 148 57.01 19.13 -48.94
CA ARG A 148 56.82 17.72 -49.36
C ARG A 148 56.90 16.91 -48.03
N PRO A 149 56.34 15.70 -47.92
CA PRO A 149 56.36 14.92 -46.67
C PRO A 149 57.65 14.09 -46.55
N ARG A 150 58.16 13.91 -45.33
CA ARG A 150 59.19 12.91 -44.99
C ARG A 150 58.80 12.19 -43.70
N SER A 151 58.38 10.94 -43.84
CA SER A 151 58.34 9.95 -42.76
C SER A 151 58.75 8.60 -43.35
N GLY A 152 59.75 8.00 -42.72
CA GLY A 152 60.50 6.83 -43.12
C GLY A 152 61.85 6.88 -42.42
#